data_AF-A0A659QCI0-F1
#
_entry.id   AF-A0A659QCI0-F1
#
_cell.length_a   1.000
_cell.length_b   1.000
_cell.length_c   1.000
_cell.angle_alpha   90.00
_cell.angle_beta   90.00
_cell.angle_gamma   90.00
#
_symmetry.space_group_name_H-M   'P 1'
#
loop_
_entity.id
_entity.type
_entity.pdbx_description
1 polymer ?
#
loop_
_entity_poly.entity_id
_entity_poly.type
_entity_poly.pdbx_seq_one_letter_code
_entity_poly.pdbx_strand_id
1 'polypeptide(L)'
;LLSLYEQLKSYVLSLSDEVQFKELKLYDAFRLIRNFLCVAVYPVTDPHLRLWLKINPQHIQLEEGFSRDVTHIGHWGTGDVELIVRNEHDLDKAKLLIEKAWQEN
;
A
#
# COMPACT_ATOMS: atom_id res chain seq x y z
N LEU A 1 12.16 4.88 7.70
CA LEU A 1 10.77 5.12 7.23
C LEU A 1 10.70 6.10 6.07
N LEU A 2 11.26 7.32 6.17
CA LEU A 2 11.23 8.27 5.05
C LEU A 2 11.81 7.67 3.75
N SER A 3 12.99 7.05 3.84
CA SER A 3 13.59 6.38 2.68
C SER A 3 12.70 5.26 2.10
N LEU A 4 12.07 4.43 2.95
CA LEU A 4 11.14 3.39 2.49
C LEU A 4 9.91 4.00 1.78
N TYR A 5 9.40 5.11 2.30
CA TYR A 5 8.27 5.82 1.69
C TYR A 5 8.65 6.43 0.34
N GLU A 6 9.82 7.05 0.25
CA GLU A 6 10.33 7.61 -1.01
C GLU A 6 10.57 6.52 -2.06
N GLN A 7 11.16 5.38 -1.65
CA GLN A 7 11.34 4.22 -2.53
C GLN A 7 10.00 3.66 -3.00
N LEU A 8 9.03 3.49 -2.10
CA LEU A 8 7.67 3.07 -2.43
C LEU A 8 7.02 4.03 -3.42
N LYS A 9 7.04 5.33 -3.13
CA LYS A 9 6.42 6.37 -3.96
C LYS A 9 7.05 6.41 -5.36
N SER A 10 8.38 6.39 -5.43
CA SER A 10 9.10 6.36 -6.72
C SER A 10 8.75 5.13 -7.52
N TYR A 11 8.68 3.96 -6.88
CA TYR A 11 8.32 2.72 -7.54
C TYR A 11 6.89 2.76 -8.09
N VAL A 12 5.91 3.15 -7.28
CA VAL A 12 4.49 3.19 -7.70
C VAL A 12 4.30 4.17 -8.86
N LEU A 13 4.98 5.33 -8.82
CA LEU A 13 4.94 6.30 -9.92
C LEU A 13 5.66 5.82 -11.18
N SER A 14 6.60 4.89 -11.07
CA SER A 14 7.28 4.29 -12.22
C SER A 14 6.47 3.19 -12.92
N LEU A 15 5.37 2.71 -12.33
CA LEU A 15 4.55 1.66 -12.93
C LEU A 15 3.84 2.12 -14.21
N SER A 16 3.37 3.37 -14.26
CA SER A 16 2.75 3.98 -15.42
C SER A 16 2.66 5.50 -15.28
N ASP A 17 2.83 6.23 -16.39
CA ASP A 17 2.66 7.68 -16.45
C ASP A 17 1.22 8.13 -16.14
N GLU A 18 0.25 7.21 -16.19
CA GLU A 18 -1.15 7.48 -15.85
C GLU A 18 -1.43 7.47 -14.34
N VAL A 19 -0.48 6.98 -13.53
CA VAL A 19 -0.65 6.91 -12.07
C VAL A 19 -0.66 8.33 -11.49
N GLN A 20 -1.75 8.67 -10.82
CA GLN A 20 -1.93 9.95 -10.13
C GLN A 20 -1.68 9.79 -8.64
N PHE A 21 -0.83 10.66 -8.09
CA PHE A 21 -0.56 10.76 -6.66
C PHE A 21 -1.36 11.89 -6.02
N LYS A 22 -1.94 11.63 -4.85
CA LYS A 22 -2.63 12.63 -4.05
C LYS A 22 -2.20 12.54 -2.60
N GLU A 23 -1.60 13.62 -2.12
CA GLU A 23 -1.28 13.80 -0.70
C GLU A 23 -2.55 14.18 0.08
N LEU A 24 -2.84 13.48 1.18
CA LEU A 24 -3.92 13.85 2.10
C LEU A 24 -3.37 14.00 3.51
N LYS A 25 -4.21 14.53 4.42
CA LYS A 25 -3.79 14.89 5.78
C LYS A 25 -3.30 13.70 6.62
N LEU A 26 -3.79 12.49 6.36
CA LEU A 26 -3.59 11.31 7.21
C LEU A 26 -2.99 10.11 6.48
N TYR A 27 -3.07 10.12 5.15
CA TYR A 27 -2.59 9.07 4.27
C TYR A 27 -2.40 9.66 2.88
N ASP A 28 -1.64 8.99 2.03
CA ASP A 28 -1.52 9.33 0.62
C ASP A 28 -2.20 8.27 -0.24
N ALA A 29 -2.68 8.68 -1.40
CA ALA A 29 -3.38 7.81 -2.33
C ALA A 29 -2.73 7.81 -3.71
N PHE A 30 -2.64 6.63 -4.30
CA PHE A 30 -2.27 6.39 -5.69
C PHE A 30 -3.46 5.84 -6.44
N ARG A 31 -3.76 6.43 -7.59
CA ARG A 31 -4.95 6.11 -8.38
C ARG A 31 -4.71 6.20 -9.87
N LEU A 32 -5.40 5.36 -10.62
CA LEU A 32 -5.66 5.57 -12.05
C LEU A 32 -7.02 6.28 -12.16
N ILE A 33 -8.05 5.53 -12.58
CA ILE A 33 -9.46 5.95 -12.51
C ILE A 33 -9.93 5.94 -11.04
N ARG A 34 -9.53 4.92 -10.28
CA ARG A 34 -9.84 4.71 -8.87
C ARG A 34 -8.57 4.47 -8.06
N ASN A 35 -8.66 4.68 -6.75
CA ASN A 35 -7.55 4.40 -5.84
C ASN A 35 -7.26 2.89 -5.85
N PHE A 36 -5.99 2.52 -6.03
CA PHE A 36 -5.53 1.12 -5.96
C PHE A 36 -4.55 0.88 -4.81
N LEU A 37 -3.89 1.95 -4.34
CA LEU A 37 -2.99 1.93 -3.19
C LEU A 37 -3.22 3.17 -2.33
N CYS A 38 -3.34 2.98 -1.03
CA CYS A 38 -3.24 4.03 -0.03
C CYS A 38 -2.08 3.73 0.94
N VAL A 39 -1.38 4.74 1.41
CA VAL A 39 -0.26 4.57 2.35
C VAL A 39 -0.35 5.57 3.50
N ALA A 40 -0.14 5.10 4.72
CA ALA A 40 0.01 5.93 5.91
C ALA A 40 1.36 5.65 6.58
N VAL A 41 2.00 6.71 7.07
CA VAL A 41 3.29 6.62 7.77
C VAL A 41 3.03 6.68 9.27
N TYR A 42 3.48 5.66 10.01
CA TYR A 42 3.40 5.60 11.47
C TYR A 42 4.81 5.67 12.06
N PRO A 43 5.31 6.84 12.52
CA PRO A 43 6.72 6.99 12.91
C PRO A 43 7.02 6.85 14.41
N VAL A 44 6.02 6.88 15.29
CA VAL A 44 6.23 7.08 16.75
C VAL A 44 6.24 5.77 17.55
N THR A 45 5.07 5.20 17.83
CA THR A 45 4.94 4.09 18.80
C THR A 45 5.33 2.74 18.20
N ASP A 46 5.09 2.57 16.90
CA ASP A 46 5.44 1.38 16.13
C ASP A 46 5.86 1.82 14.73
N PRO A 47 7.16 2.04 14.46
CA PRO A 47 7.63 2.58 13.20
C PRO A 47 7.36 1.65 12.00
N HIS A 48 6.38 1.99 11.16
CA HIS A 48 6.08 1.26 9.92
C HIS A 48 5.39 2.15 8.87
N LEU A 49 5.42 1.70 7.61
CA LEU A 49 4.46 2.11 6.60
C LEU A 49 3.31 1.13 6.63
N ARG A 50 2.09 1.66 6.58
CA ARG A 50 0.87 0.87 6.43
C ARG A 50 0.29 1.13 5.06
N LEU A 51 0.08 0.07 4.30
CA LEU A 51 -0.45 0.16 2.95
C LEU A 51 -1.82 -0.50 2.92
N TRP A 52 -2.75 0.07 2.17
CA TRP A 52 -4.03 -0.55 1.85
C TRP A 52 -4.12 -0.71 0.34
N LEU A 53 -4.32 -1.96 -0.09
CA LEU A 53 -4.35 -2.36 -1.49
C LEU A 53 -5.76 -2.75 -1.90
N LYS A 54 -6.19 -2.28 -3.07
CA LYS A 54 -7.47 -2.68 -3.65
C LYS A 54 -7.32 -3.99 -4.42
N ILE A 55 -7.15 -5.09 -3.68
CA ILE A 55 -7.08 -6.46 -4.19
C ILE A 55 -7.99 -7.36 -3.38
N ASN A 56 -8.48 -8.43 -4.00
CA ASN A 56 -9.28 -9.41 -3.26
C ASN A 56 -8.37 -10.24 -2.32
N PRO A 57 -8.58 -10.23 -0.99
CA PRO A 57 -7.79 -11.02 -0.04
C PRO A 57 -7.84 -12.53 -0.33
N GLN A 58 -8.88 -13.03 -0.99
CA GLN A 58 -9.02 -14.44 -1.38
C GLN A 58 -8.03 -14.86 -2.48
N HIS A 59 -7.47 -13.89 -3.22
CA HIS A 59 -6.54 -14.15 -4.33
C HIS A 59 -5.07 -14.06 -3.91
N ILE A 60 -4.79 -13.87 -2.62
CA ILE A 60 -3.43 -13.77 -2.10
C ILE A 60 -3.27 -14.66 -0.87
N GLN A 61 -2.04 -15.10 -0.63
CA GLN A 61 -1.71 -15.77 0.61
C GLN A 61 -1.36 -14.72 1.66
N LEU A 62 -2.17 -14.64 2.71
CA LEU A 62 -1.92 -13.73 3.82
C LEU A 62 -0.78 -14.27 4.70
N GLU A 63 0.12 -13.38 5.11
CA GLU A 63 1.30 -13.66 5.93
C GLU A 63 1.14 -12.94 7.26
N GLU A 64 1.10 -13.68 8.36
CA GLU A 64 0.95 -13.11 9.70
C GLU A 64 2.09 -12.11 10.00
N GLY A 65 1.73 -10.91 10.46
CA GLY A 65 2.68 -9.83 10.74
C GLY A 65 3.05 -8.96 9.53
N PHE A 66 2.75 -9.38 8.30
CA PHE A 66 2.98 -8.59 7.08
C PHE A 66 1.67 -8.19 6.39
N SER A 67 0.74 -9.11 6.16
CA SER A 67 -0.50 -8.86 5.43
C SER A 67 -1.75 -9.33 6.17
N ARG A 68 -2.85 -8.59 6.01
CA ARG A 68 -4.11 -8.86 6.70
C ARG A 68 -5.31 -8.47 5.85
N ASP A 69 -6.38 -9.27 5.90
CA ASP A 69 -7.69 -8.89 5.39
C ASP A 69 -8.35 -7.86 6.31
N VAL A 70 -8.67 -6.70 5.75
CA VAL A 70 -9.34 -5.58 6.42
C VAL A 70 -10.68 -5.20 5.77
N THR A 71 -11.27 -6.07 4.96
CA THR A 71 -12.57 -5.85 4.27
C THR A 71 -13.68 -5.38 5.22
N HIS A 72 -13.67 -5.87 6.46
CA HIS A 72 -14.66 -5.53 7.50
C HIS A 72 -14.06 -4.73 8.67
N ILE A 73 -12.81 -4.28 8.54
CA ILE A 73 -12.06 -3.55 9.56
C ILE A 73 -11.85 -2.15 9.00
N GLY A 74 -12.62 -1.18 9.47
CA GLY A 74 -12.55 0.20 8.97
C GLY A 74 -11.11 0.74 9.01
N HIS A 75 -10.71 1.40 7.92
CA HIS A 75 -9.36 1.92 7.72
C HIS A 75 -9.40 3.19 6.84
N TRP A 76 -8.24 3.81 6.66
CA TRP A 76 -8.12 5.04 5.87
C TRP A 76 -7.95 4.74 4.39
N GLY A 77 -8.75 5.40 3.55
CA GLY A 77 -8.64 5.28 2.10
C GLY A 77 -9.47 4.13 1.53
N THR A 78 -8.86 3.33 0.66
CA THR A 78 -9.48 2.15 0.03
C THR A 78 -8.55 0.96 0.13
N GLY A 79 -9.13 -0.23 0.08
CA GLY A 79 -8.40 -1.47 0.00
C GLY A 79 -9.05 -2.53 0.86
N ASP A 80 -8.89 -3.78 0.49
CA ASP A 80 -9.41 -4.91 1.27
C ASP A 80 -8.25 -5.66 1.96
N VAL A 81 -7.00 -5.34 1.57
CA VAL A 81 -5.76 -5.91 2.12
C VAL A 81 -4.90 -4.82 2.72
N GLU A 82 -4.52 -4.99 3.99
CA GLU A 82 -3.55 -4.17 4.70
C GLU A 82 -2.17 -4.83 4.67
N LEU A 83 -1.12 -4.06 4.38
CA LEU A 83 0.28 -4.48 4.50
C LEU A 83 1.03 -3.61 5.52
N ILE A 84 1.94 -4.23 6.26
CA ILE A 84 2.84 -3.57 7.21
C ILE A 84 4.27 -3.69 6.68
N VAL A 85 4.86 -2.57 6.28
CA VAL A 85 6.22 -2.50 5.73
C VAL A 85 7.14 -1.81 6.72
N ARG A 86 8.12 -2.56 7.24
CA ARG A 86 9.08 -2.09 8.26
C ARG A 86 10.49 -1.94 7.72
N ASN A 87 10.85 -2.71 6.70
CA ASN A 87 12.18 -2.77 6.12
C ASN A 87 12.10 -2.95 4.58
N GLU A 88 13.26 -3.00 3.91
CA GLU A 88 13.34 -3.15 2.45
C GLU A 88 12.84 -4.51 1.95
N HIS A 89 13.00 -5.58 2.74
CA HIS A 89 12.49 -6.89 2.39
C HIS A 89 10.96 -6.92 2.36
N ASP A 90 10.30 -6.28 3.34
CA ASP A 90 8.85 -6.12 3.34
C ASP A 90 8.40 -5.25 2.15
N LEU A 91 9.19 -4.23 1.80
CA LEU A 91 8.90 -3.37 0.66
C LEU A 91 8.97 -4.18 -0.65
N ASP A 92 9.97 -5.04 -0.83
CA ASP A 92 10.07 -5.90 -2.02
C ASP A 92 8.91 -6.89 -2.13
N LYS A 93 8.44 -7.46 -1.01
CA LYS A 93 7.21 -8.25 -0.99
C LYS A 93 5.99 -7.40 -1.37
N ALA A 94 5.90 -6.18 -0.83
CA ALA A 94 4.79 -5.28 -1.10
C ALA A 94 4.73 -4.88 -2.58
N LYS A 95 5.87 -4.69 -3.26
CA LYS A 95 5.95 -4.37 -4.69
C LYS A 95 5.16 -5.35 -5.56
N LEU A 96 5.30 -6.66 -5.32
CA LEU A 96 4.57 -7.70 -6.04
C LEU A 96 3.04 -7.57 -5.88
N LEU A 97 2.58 -7.23 -4.67
CA LEU A 97 1.16 -7.04 -4.38
C LEU A 97 0.64 -5.70 -4.91
N ILE A 98 1.47 -4.67 -4.92
CA ILE A 98 1.17 -3.35 -5.50
C ILE A 98 1.00 -3.47 -7.02
N GLU A 99 1.89 -4.20 -7.71
CA GLU A 99 1.74 -4.49 -9.15
C GLU A 99 0.41 -5.19 -9.44
N LYS A 100 0.05 -6.18 -8.62
CA LYS A 100 -1.25 -6.86 -8.73
C LYS A 100 -2.41 -5.88 -8.53
N ALA A 101 -2.35 -5.02 -7.51
CA ALA A 101 -3.36 -4.00 -7.25
C ALA A 101 -3.51 -3.02 -8.41
N TRP A 102 -2.39 -2.62 -9.02
CA TRP A 102 -2.37 -1.75 -10.19
C TRP A 102 -2.99 -2.43 -11.42
N GLN A 103 -2.68 -3.71 -11.68
CA GLN A 103 -3.22 -4.45 -12.83
C GLN A 103 -4.72 -4.75 -12.71
N GLU A 104 -5.24 -4.93 -11.48
CA GLU A 104 -6.64 -5.25 -11.23
C GLU A 104 -7.58 -4.02 -11.22
N ASN A 105 -7.06 -2.78 -11.27
CA ASN A 105 -7.84 -1.55 -11.03
C ASN A 105 -7.85 -0.52 -12.14
#